data_AF-A0A150QGB9-F1
#
_entry.id   AF-A0A150QGB9-F1
#
_cell.length_a   1.000
_cell.length_b   1.000
_cell.length_c   1.000
_cell.angle_alpha   90.00
_cell.angle_beta   90.00
_cell.angle_gamma   90.00
#
_symmetry.space_group_name_H-M   'P 1'
#
loop_
_entity.id
_entity.type
_entity.pdbx_description
1 polymer ?
#
loop_
_entity_poly.entity_id
_entity_poly.type
_entity_poly.pdbx_seq_one_letter_code
_entity_poly.pdbx_strand_id
1 'polypeptide(L)'
;MICERSRSRSRKARREVLCEDVDRWGDDRRLWGDEAEPPGRARLCAAVRDAVETALTAKQREVVEAYFFDGLSQGEIARRLGVAQQVVQKRLFGAPRGGRLIGGAMLRLRQALDPALGAAGAQAAQAARAARVPR
;
A
#
# COMPACT_ATOMS: atom_id res chain seq x y z
N MET A 1 -14.01 23.73 70.65
CA MET A 1 -14.39 24.04 69.26
C MET A 1 -14.19 22.77 68.44
N ILE A 2 -15.28 22.04 68.20
CA ILE A 2 -15.27 20.74 67.52
C ILE A 2 -15.72 21.02 66.08
N CYS A 3 -14.87 20.70 65.10
CA CYS A 3 -15.29 20.65 63.70
C CYS A 3 -15.06 19.25 63.17
N GLU A 4 -16.14 18.49 63.07
CA GLU A 4 -16.22 17.24 62.34
C GLU A 4 -15.90 17.48 60.86
N ARG A 5 -14.92 16.76 60.31
CA ARG A 5 -14.72 16.65 58.86
C ARG A 5 -15.34 15.36 58.35
N SER A 6 -16.50 15.54 57.72
CA SER A 6 -17.26 14.53 57.02
C SER A 6 -16.41 13.78 55.99
N ARG A 7 -16.49 12.45 56.05
CA ARG A 7 -15.88 11.50 55.13
C ARG A 7 -16.56 11.57 53.76
N SER A 8 -15.84 12.03 52.74
CA SER A 8 -16.23 11.86 51.34
C SER A 8 -15.48 10.65 50.76
N ARG A 9 -16.17 9.51 50.62
CA ARG A 9 -15.68 8.34 49.90
C ARG A 9 -15.86 8.58 48.40
N SER A 10 -14.86 9.17 47.75
CA SER A 10 -14.80 9.23 46.28
C SER A 10 -14.60 7.82 45.72
N ARG A 11 -15.68 7.22 45.20
CA ARG A 11 -15.62 5.96 44.44
C ARG A 11 -14.94 6.26 43.11
N LYS A 12 -13.67 5.89 42.99
CA LYS A 12 -12.95 5.92 41.70
C LYS A 12 -13.72 5.05 40.71
N ALA A 13 -14.30 5.66 39.68
CA ALA A 13 -14.96 4.95 38.59
C ALA A 13 -13.91 4.05 37.92
N ARG A 14 -14.06 2.74 38.11
CA ARG A 14 -13.19 1.72 37.51
C ARG A 14 -13.54 1.69 36.02
N ARG A 15 -12.63 2.15 35.17
CA ARG A 15 -12.80 2.08 33.72
C ARG A 15 -12.71 0.60 33.33
N GLU A 16 -13.83 0.01 32.98
CA GLU A 16 -13.86 -1.34 32.40
C GLU A 16 -13.26 -1.24 31.00
N VAL A 17 -12.19 -1.98 30.77
CA VAL A 17 -11.61 -2.16 29.44
C VAL A 17 -12.10 -3.51 28.95
N LEU A 18 -13.03 -3.50 28.00
CA LEU A 18 -13.39 -4.68 27.22
C LEU A 18 -12.18 -5.02 26.34
N CYS A 19 -11.30 -5.86 26.87
CA CYS A 19 -10.27 -6.51 26.09
C CYS A 19 -10.87 -7.82 25.58
N GLU A 20 -11.28 -7.86 24.31
CA GLU A 20 -11.52 -9.15 23.67
C GLU A 20 -10.18 -9.88 23.61
N ASP A 21 -10.19 -11.15 24.00
CA ASP A 21 -9.02 -12.01 23.97
C ASP A 21 -8.79 -12.44 22.51
N VAL A 22 -8.10 -11.58 21.75
CA VAL A 22 -7.86 -11.75 20.31
C VAL A 22 -7.10 -13.05 20.03
N ASP A 23 -6.30 -13.51 20.99
CA ASP A 23 -5.54 -14.77 20.91
C ASP A 23 -6.43 -16.03 21.01
N ARG A 24 -7.72 -15.88 21.38
CA ARG A 24 -8.71 -16.98 21.38
C ARG A 24 -9.48 -17.12 20.08
N TRP A 25 -9.29 -16.23 19.10
CA TRP A 25 -9.91 -16.42 17.81
C TRP A 25 -9.24 -17.59 17.10
N GLY A 26 -9.97 -18.68 16.92
CA GLY A 26 -9.49 -19.83 16.19
C GLY A 26 -9.17 -19.48 14.73
N ASP A 27 -8.33 -20.32 14.10
CA ASP A 27 -7.91 -20.19 12.69
C ASP A 27 -9.10 -20.21 11.70
N ASP A 28 -10.28 -20.66 12.15
CA ASP A 28 -11.56 -20.63 11.45
C ASP A 28 -12.13 -19.20 11.27
N ARG A 29 -11.63 -18.22 12.03
CA ARG A 29 -11.99 -16.80 11.94
C ARG A 29 -10.86 -15.92 11.42
N ARG A 30 -9.99 -16.45 10.54
CA ARG A 30 -9.08 -15.59 9.79
C ARG A 30 -9.90 -14.56 9.00
N LEU A 31 -9.96 -13.34 9.52
CA LEU A 31 -10.47 -12.15 8.80
C LEU A 31 -9.70 -11.92 7.49
N TRP A 32 -8.49 -12.46 7.41
CA TRP A 32 -7.59 -12.44 6.26
C TRP A 32 -7.25 -13.88 5.85
N GLY A 33 -8.28 -14.70 5.61
CA GLY A 33 -8.09 -16.05 5.09
C GLY A 33 -7.29 -16.04 3.78
N ASP A 34 -6.69 -17.18 3.44
CA ASP A 34 -6.17 -17.48 2.09
C ASP A 34 -7.32 -17.32 1.09
N GLU A 35 -7.62 -16.08 0.71
CA GLU A 35 -8.47 -15.80 -0.43
C GLU A 35 -7.75 -16.41 -1.63
N ALA A 36 -8.42 -17.32 -2.32
CA ALA A 36 -7.91 -17.89 -3.56
C ALA A 36 -7.40 -16.74 -4.44
N GLU A 37 -6.08 -16.73 -4.69
CA GLU A 37 -5.39 -15.69 -5.46
C GLU A 37 -6.25 -15.30 -6.67
N PRO A 38 -6.69 -14.03 -6.77
CA PRO A 38 -7.55 -13.63 -7.86
C PRO A 38 -6.93 -14.04 -9.19
N PRO A 39 -7.68 -14.68 -10.09
CA PRO A 39 -7.14 -15.11 -11.37
C PRO A 39 -6.53 -13.90 -12.09
N GLY A 40 -5.23 -13.97 -12.39
CA GLY A 40 -4.48 -12.90 -13.04
C GLY A 40 -3.57 -12.09 -12.12
N ARG A 41 -3.62 -12.24 -10.78
CA ARG A 41 -2.69 -11.53 -9.87
C ARG A 41 -1.23 -11.88 -10.13
N ALA A 42 -0.90 -13.16 -10.29
CA ALA A 42 0.46 -13.58 -10.66
C ALA A 42 0.96 -12.95 -11.98
N ARG A 43 0.09 -12.86 -13.00
CA ARG A 43 0.40 -12.19 -14.28
C ARG A 43 0.62 -10.70 -14.10
N LEU A 44 -0.23 -10.04 -13.32
CA LEU A 44 -0.08 -8.62 -13.00
C LEU A 44 1.23 -8.37 -12.24
N CYS A 45 1.56 -9.19 -11.24
CA CYS A 45 2.83 -9.10 -10.51
C CYS A 45 4.02 -9.29 -11.45
N ALA A 46 3.97 -10.25 -12.38
CA ALA A 46 5.02 -10.44 -13.38
C ALA A 46 5.15 -9.21 -14.30
N ALA A 47 4.04 -8.66 -14.78
CA ALA A 47 4.04 -7.44 -15.59
C ALA A 47 4.59 -6.23 -14.84
N VAL A 48 4.27 -6.07 -13.55
CA VAL A 48 4.83 -5.00 -12.70
C VAL A 48 6.34 -5.15 -12.55
N ARG A 49 6.83 -6.36 -12.29
CA ARG A 49 8.28 -6.62 -12.17
C ARG A 49 8.99 -6.30 -13.48
N ASP A 50 8.48 -6.81 -14.59
CA ASP A 50 9.02 -6.53 -15.93
C ASP A 50 9.04 -5.02 -16.24
N ALA A 51 7.95 -4.30 -15.94
CA ALA A 51 7.88 -2.85 -16.15
C ALA A 51 8.92 -2.07 -15.31
N VAL A 52 9.16 -2.46 -14.06
CA VAL A 52 10.20 -1.85 -13.21
C VAL A 52 11.60 -2.11 -13.78
N GLU A 53 11.82 -3.32 -14.31
CA GLU A 53 13.09 -3.74 -14.89
C GLU A 53 13.37 -3.15 -16.29
N THR A 54 12.36 -2.83 -17.08
CA THR A 54 12.58 -2.45 -18.49
C THR A 54 12.21 -1.01 -18.81
N ALA A 55 11.19 -0.43 -18.14
CA ALA A 55 10.67 0.90 -18.52
C ALA A 55 11.37 2.07 -17.78
N LEU A 56 12.08 1.78 -16.69
CA LEU A 56 12.69 2.79 -15.83
C LEU A 56 14.19 2.96 -16.12
N THR A 57 14.67 4.21 -16.07
CA THR A 57 16.11 4.47 -15.99
C THR A 57 16.67 3.93 -14.67
N ALA A 58 17.97 3.60 -14.61
CA ALA A 58 18.62 3.10 -13.40
C ALA A 58 18.34 3.98 -12.16
N LYS A 59 18.46 5.30 -12.31
CA LYS A 59 18.19 6.28 -11.24
C LYS A 59 16.72 6.34 -10.80
N GLN A 60 15.78 6.01 -11.69
CA GLN A 60 14.37 5.93 -11.36
C GLN A 60 14.04 4.61 -10.66
N ARG A 61 14.58 3.50 -11.17
CA ARG A 61 14.42 2.17 -10.59
C ARG A 61 14.93 2.14 -9.15
N GLU A 62 16.14 2.63 -8.92
CA GLU A 62 16.76 2.70 -7.59
C GLU A 62 15.85 3.41 -6.56
N VAL A 63 15.19 4.49 -6.97
CA VAL A 63 14.28 5.24 -6.09
C VAL A 63 12.93 4.52 -5.91
N VAL A 64 12.43 3.86 -6.95
CA VAL A 64 11.20 3.05 -6.87
C VAL A 64 11.39 1.84 -5.97
N GLU A 65 12.51 1.13 -6.10
CA GLU A 65 12.89 0.00 -5.27
C GLU A 65 12.98 0.42 -3.80
N ALA A 66 13.76 1.46 -3.52
CA ALA A 66 13.90 1.98 -2.16
C ALA A 66 12.58 2.45 -1.54
N TYR A 67 11.68 3.04 -2.33
CA TYR A 67 10.41 3.56 -1.79
C TYR A 67 9.35 2.48 -1.59
N PHE A 68 9.13 1.61 -2.57
CA PHE A 68 8.02 0.64 -2.55
C PHE A 68 8.42 -0.73 -2.02
N PHE A 69 9.68 -1.14 -2.14
CA PHE A 69 10.15 -2.45 -1.72
C PHE A 69 10.90 -2.38 -0.39
N ASP A 70 11.78 -1.39 -0.21
CA ASP A 70 12.50 -1.21 1.06
C ASP A 70 11.69 -0.38 2.09
N GLY A 71 10.60 0.27 1.67
CA GLY A 71 9.74 1.08 2.54
C GLY A 71 10.36 2.39 3.04
N LEU A 72 11.41 2.88 2.38
CA LEU A 72 12.11 4.10 2.80
C LEU A 72 11.33 5.36 2.43
N SER A 73 11.34 6.34 3.32
CA SER A 73 10.85 7.69 3.03
C SER A 73 11.74 8.42 2.01
N GLN A 74 11.19 9.41 1.31
CA GLN A 74 11.95 10.20 0.34
C GLN A 74 13.18 10.91 0.96
N GLY A 75 13.10 11.28 2.24
CA GLY A 75 14.22 11.88 2.97
C GLY A 75 15.33 10.87 3.29
N GLU A 76 14.99 9.63 3.61
CA GLU A 76 15.96 8.55 3.81
C GLU A 76 16.66 8.17 2.50
N ILE A 77 15.88 8.06 1.41
CA ILE A 77 16.42 7.83 0.07
C ILE A 77 17.37 8.97 -0.33
N ALA A 78 16.99 10.22 -0.08
CA ALA A 78 17.82 11.39 -0.37
C ALA A 78 19.17 11.32 0.35
N ARG A 79 19.18 10.98 1.64
CA ARG A 79 20.41 10.78 2.43
C ARG A 79 21.25 9.63 1.89
N ARG A 80 20.63 8.48 1.61
CA ARG A 80 21.29 7.29 1.06
C ARG A 80 21.99 7.57 -0.28
N LEU A 81 21.35 8.37 -1.15
CA LEU A 81 21.85 8.66 -2.49
C LEU A 81 22.70 9.94 -2.58
N GLY A 82 22.87 10.69 -1.48
CA GLY A 82 23.63 11.95 -1.48
C GLY A 82 23.00 13.04 -2.36
N VAL A 83 21.67 13.08 -2.48
CA VAL A 83 20.93 14.05 -3.29
C VAL A 83 19.91 14.81 -2.46
N ALA A 84 19.42 15.94 -2.97
CA ALA A 84 18.29 16.63 -2.34
C ALA A 84 17.00 15.81 -2.45
N GLN A 85 16.14 15.86 -1.42
CA GLN A 85 14.82 15.19 -1.43
C GLN A 85 13.96 15.58 -2.63
N GLN A 86 14.06 16.83 -3.11
CA GLN A 86 13.40 17.30 -4.31
C GLN A 86 13.80 16.53 -5.58
N VAL A 87 15.03 16.00 -5.65
CA VAL A 87 15.47 15.14 -6.75
C VAL A 87 14.78 13.78 -6.69
N VAL A 88 14.64 13.22 -5.49
CA VAL A 88 13.89 11.96 -5.26
C VAL A 88 12.44 12.12 -5.68
N GLN A 89 11.78 13.19 -5.23
CA GLN A 89 10.40 13.51 -5.61
C GLN A 89 10.23 13.61 -7.12
N LYS A 90 11.13 14.32 -7.82
CA LYS A 90 11.09 14.44 -9.29
C LYS A 90 11.37 13.12 -10.01
N ARG A 91 12.20 12.24 -9.45
CA ARG A 91 12.44 10.90 -10.02
C ARG A 91 11.20 10.01 -9.89
N LEU A 92 10.49 10.08 -8.77
CA LEU A 92 9.24 9.32 -8.56
C LEU A 92 8.09 9.88 -9.39
N PHE A 93 7.79 11.17 -9.23
CA PHE A 93 6.54 11.77 -9.69
C PHE A 93 6.71 12.72 -10.87
N GLY A 94 7.94 13.02 -11.29
CA GLY A 94 8.19 13.97 -12.37
C GLY A 94 8.18 15.41 -11.89
N ALA A 95 8.23 16.34 -12.84
CA ALA A 95 8.20 17.78 -12.58
C ALA A 95 7.19 18.48 -13.48
N PRO A 96 6.47 19.49 -12.97
CA PRO A 96 5.60 20.31 -13.80
C PRO A 96 6.43 21.18 -14.77
N ARG A 97 6.04 21.21 -16.04
CA ARG A 97 6.58 22.08 -17.09
C ARG A 97 5.44 22.53 -18.00
N GLY A 98 5.18 23.83 -18.08
CA GLY A 98 4.12 24.39 -18.93
C GLY A 98 2.74 23.77 -18.65
N GLY A 99 2.40 23.53 -17.37
CA GLY A 99 1.14 22.90 -16.97
C GLY A 99 1.05 21.38 -17.16
N ARG A 100 2.09 20.73 -17.69
CA ARG A 100 2.15 19.26 -17.85
C ARG A 100 3.15 18.64 -16.90
N LEU A 101 2.81 17.47 -16.36
CA LEU A 101 3.75 16.66 -15.57
C LEU A 101 4.66 15.90 -16.54
N ILE A 102 5.97 16.18 -16.47
CA ILE A 102 6.96 15.56 -17.35
C ILE A 102 7.90 14.68 -16.54
N GLY A 103 8.15 13.47 -17.06
CA GLY A 103 9.03 12.49 -16.44
C GLY A 103 8.38 11.80 -15.24
N GLY A 104 9.23 11.25 -14.37
CA GLY A 104 8.78 10.47 -13.21
C GLY A 104 8.63 8.99 -13.52
N ALA A 105 9.01 8.16 -12.56
CA ALA A 105 8.89 6.72 -12.65
C ALA A 105 7.41 6.29 -12.72
N MET A 106 6.54 6.91 -11.94
CA MET A 106 5.11 6.53 -11.89
C MET A 106 4.40 6.72 -13.23
N LEU A 107 4.69 7.82 -13.94
CA LEU A 107 4.11 8.06 -15.27
C LEU A 107 4.58 6.99 -16.27
N ARG A 108 5.87 6.63 -16.23
CA ARG A 108 6.45 5.59 -17.11
C ARG A 108 5.89 4.21 -16.82
N LEU A 109 5.79 3.84 -15.54
CA LEU A 109 5.21 2.56 -15.12
C LEU A 109 3.74 2.48 -15.55
N ARG A 110 2.96 3.55 -15.39
CA ARG A 110 1.58 3.59 -15.87
C ARG A 110 1.49 3.32 -17.37
N GLN A 111 2.34 3.97 -18.17
CA GLN A 111 2.36 3.77 -19.63
C GLN A 111 2.76 2.35 -20.01
N ALA A 112 3.72 1.75 -19.31
CA ALA A 112 4.17 0.38 -19.56
C ALA A 112 3.12 -0.67 -19.16
N LEU A 113 2.33 -0.40 -18.12
CA LEU A 113 1.34 -1.34 -17.59
C LEU A 113 -0.04 -1.25 -18.22
N ASP A 114 -0.35 -0.16 -18.93
CA ASP A 114 -1.66 0.08 -19.57
C ASP A 114 -2.16 -1.13 -20.41
N PRO A 115 -1.31 -1.79 -21.24
CA PRO A 115 -1.73 -2.97 -22.00
C PRO A 115 -2.08 -4.18 -21.12
N ALA A 116 -1.29 -4.41 -20.06
CA ALA A 116 -1.49 -5.53 -19.14
C ALA A 116 -2.76 -5.35 -18.29
N LEU A 117 -3.07 -4.11 -17.92
CA LEU A 117 -4.29 -3.77 -17.17
C LEU A 117 -5.55 -3.98 -18.02
N GLY A 118 -5.51 -3.63 -19.31
CA GLY A 118 -6.61 -3.92 -20.24
C GLY A 118 -6.88 -5.42 -20.39
N ALA A 119 -5.81 -6.22 -20.53
CA ALA A 119 -5.92 -7.67 -20.66
C ALA A 119 -6.40 -8.35 -19.35
N ALA A 120 -5.93 -7.89 -18.19
CA ALA A 120 -6.35 -8.41 -16.89
C ALA A 120 -7.83 -8.13 -16.59
N GLY A 121 -8.31 -6.91 -16.91
CA GLY A 121 -9.72 -6.54 -16.74
C GLY A 121 -10.66 -7.36 -17.61
N ALA A 122 -10.29 -7.63 -18.87
CA ALA A 122 -11.05 -8.50 -19.76
C ALA A 122 -11.15 -9.94 -19.24
N GLN A 123 -10.05 -10.48 -18.69
CA GLN A 123 -10.00 -11.84 -18.14
C GLN A 123 -10.80 -11.98 -16.84
N ALA A 124 -10.74 -10.98 -15.94
CA ALA A 124 -11.56 -10.95 -14.73
C ALA A 124 -13.07 -10.93 -15.08
N ALA A 125 -13.46 -10.15 -16.10
CA ALA A 125 -14.83 -10.13 -16.58
C ALA A 125 -15.25 -11.49 -17.21
N GLN A 126 -14.34 -12.17 -17.90
CA GLN A 126 -14.60 -13.48 -18.51
C GLN A 126 -14.71 -14.60 -17.47
N ALA A 127 -13.87 -14.59 -16.44
CA ALA A 127 -13.96 -15.49 -15.29
C ALA A 127 -15.28 -15.28 -14.51
N ALA A 128 -15.69 -14.03 -14.29
CA ALA A 128 -16.96 -13.71 -13.64
C ALA A 128 -18.18 -14.14 -14.48
N ARG A 129 -18.08 -14.12 -15.81
CA ARG A 129 -19.13 -14.63 -16.72
C ARG A 129 -19.19 -16.17 -16.71
N ALA A 130 -18.04 -16.86 -16.70
CA ALA A 130 -17.98 -18.31 -16.61
C ALA A 130 -18.54 -18.84 -15.28
N ALA A 131 -18.34 -18.11 -14.18
CA ALA A 131 -18.91 -18.45 -12.87
C ALA A 131 -20.43 -18.18 -12.77
N ARG A 132 -21.03 -17.47 -13.73
CA ARG A 132 -22.46 -17.10 -13.73
C ARG A 132 -23.38 -18.01 -14.55
N VAL A 133 -22.87 -19.08 -15.18
CA VAL A 133 -23.71 -20.00 -15.97
C VAL A 133 -24.61 -20.82 -15.01
N PRO A 134 -25.94 -20.62 -15.00
CA PRO A 134 -26.84 -21.46 -14.22
C PRO A 134 -27.01 -22.83 -14.89
N ARG A 135 -27.08 -23.89 -14.08
CA ARG A 135 -27.51 -25.23 -14.48
C ARG A 135 -29.02 -25.28 -14.70
#